data_AF-A0A0Q3T3S5-F1
#
_entry.id   AF-A0A0Q3T3S5-F1
#
_cell.length_a   1.000
_cell.length_b   1.000
_cell.length_c   1.000
_cell.angle_alpha   90.00
_cell.angle_beta   90.00
_cell.angle_gamma   90.00
#
_symmetry.space_group_name_H-M   'P 1'
#
loop_
_entity.id
_entity.type
_entity.pdbx_description
1 polymer ?
#
loop_
_entity_poly.entity_id
_entity_poly.type
_entity_poly.pdbx_seq_one_letter_code
_entity_poly.pdbx_strand_id
1 'polypeptide(L)'
;MILVKIKNLVQQDGSCDYKGLDISLIKTGTQLYPLNESVAYFGYEGDIPTHTDISVITQEDYQIALDQIKQEAENIMTPEKEIAQLKEKVDAQQSVINYLLGV
;
A
#
# COMPACT_ATOMS: atom_id res chain seq x y z
N MET A 1 -1.33 11.52 21.29
CA MET A 1 -1.35 10.67 20.08
C MET A 1 0.09 10.36 19.70
N ILE A 2 0.43 9.07 19.63
CA ILE A 2 1.76 8.57 19.26
C ILE A 2 1.61 7.86 17.92
N LEU A 3 2.59 7.99 17.02
CA LEU A 3 2.60 7.23 15.77
C LEU A 3 3.39 5.94 15.97
N VAL A 4 2.78 4.84 15.55
CA VAL A 4 3.29 3.50 15.76
C VAL A 4 3.43 2.80 14.41
N LYS A 5 4.53 2.07 14.27
CA LYS A 5 4.77 1.09 13.21
C LYS A 5 4.80 -0.30 13.84
N ILE A 6 4.05 -1.25 13.27
CA ILE A 6 4.16 -2.68 13.56
C ILE A 6 4.75 -3.38 12.34
N LYS A 7 5.72 -4.27 12.53
CA LYS A 7 6.20 -5.23 11.53
C LYS A 7 5.64 -6.63 11.79
N ASN A 8 5.65 -7.48 10.77
CA ASN A 8 5.15 -8.86 10.84
C ASN A 8 3.70 -8.91 11.39
N LEU A 9 2.85 -7.97 10.95
CA LEU A 9 1.46 -7.89 11.40
C LEU A 9 0.68 -9.13 10.97
N VAL A 10 0.72 -9.46 9.68
CA VAL A 10 0.02 -10.61 9.11
C VAL A 10 0.90 -11.86 9.26
N GLN A 11 0.36 -12.87 9.94
CA GLN A 11 0.98 -14.16 10.17
C GLN A 11 0.76 -15.11 8.97
N GLN A 12 1.44 -16.26 8.97
CA GLN A 12 1.31 -17.26 7.89
C GLN A 12 -0.10 -17.84 7.75
N ASP A 13 -0.87 -17.85 8.83
CA ASP A 13 -2.27 -18.31 8.86
C ASP A 13 -3.28 -17.21 8.43
N GLY A 14 -2.79 -16.03 8.05
CA GLY A 14 -3.60 -14.88 7.65
C GLY A 14 -4.17 -14.08 8.83
N SER A 15 -3.87 -14.46 10.08
CA SER A 15 -4.27 -13.69 11.25
C SER A 15 -3.41 -12.42 11.43
N CYS A 16 -3.96 -11.40 12.07
CA CYS A 16 -3.24 -10.18 12.42
C CYS A 16 -2.79 -10.23 13.89
N ASP A 17 -1.50 -10.09 14.12
CA ASP A 17 -0.89 -10.03 15.44
C ASP A 17 -0.40 -8.61 15.75
N TYR A 18 -1.14 -7.93 16.62
CA TYR A 18 -0.85 -6.56 17.07
C TYR A 18 0.16 -6.51 18.23
N LYS A 19 0.82 -7.63 18.55
CA LYS A 19 1.94 -7.70 19.51
C LYS A 19 1.58 -7.15 20.90
N GLY A 20 0.34 -7.37 21.31
CA GLY A 20 -0.20 -6.93 22.61
C GLY A 20 -0.74 -5.50 22.64
N LEU A 21 -0.76 -4.77 21.52
CA LEU A 21 -1.47 -3.49 21.44
C LEU A 21 -2.98 -3.70 21.52
N ASP A 22 -3.67 -2.80 22.22
CA ASP A 22 -5.13 -2.78 22.28
C ASP A 22 -5.67 -2.07 21.04
N ILE A 23 -6.29 -2.84 20.14
CA ILE A 23 -6.82 -2.35 18.87
C ILE A 23 -7.87 -1.25 19.09
N SER A 24 -8.57 -1.24 20.23
CA SER A 24 -9.57 -0.20 20.55
C SER A 24 -8.96 1.19 20.76
N LEU A 25 -7.66 1.26 21.02
CA LEU A 25 -6.90 2.50 21.21
C LEU A 25 -6.22 2.99 19.92
N ILE A 26 -6.44 2.30 18.79
CA ILE A 26 -5.97 2.75 17.48
C ILE A 26 -6.92 3.84 16.96
N LYS A 27 -6.34 5.00 16.62
CA LYS A 27 -7.10 6.13 16.11
C LYS A 27 -7.62 5.87 14.70
N THR A 28 -8.94 5.90 14.55
CA THR A 28 -9.61 5.70 13.26
C THR A 28 -9.18 6.74 12.22
N GLY A 29 -8.97 6.31 10.98
CA GLY A 29 -8.58 7.16 9.85
C GLY A 29 -7.07 7.41 9.75
N THR A 30 -6.27 6.80 10.63
CA THR A 30 -4.81 6.91 10.62
C THR A 30 -4.12 5.61 10.19
N GLN A 31 -4.87 4.57 9.87
CA GLN A 31 -4.31 3.27 9.50
C GLN A 31 -3.77 3.28 8.08
N LEU A 32 -2.52 2.89 7.91
CA LEU A 32 -1.86 2.72 6.63
C LEU A 32 -1.31 1.30 6.51
N TYR A 33 -1.58 0.68 5.36
CA TYR A 33 -1.19 -0.69 5.03
C TYR A 33 -0.53 -0.72 3.65
N PRO A 34 0.80 -0.78 3.56
CA PRO A 34 1.49 -0.98 2.28
C PRO A 34 1.08 -2.31 1.64
N LEU A 35 0.94 -2.35 0.32
CA LEU A 35 0.37 -3.51 -0.39
C LEU A 35 1.23 -4.78 -0.29
N ASN A 36 2.55 -4.61 -0.25
CA ASN A 36 3.51 -5.71 -0.35
C ASN A 36 4.33 -5.93 0.93
N GLU A 37 3.95 -5.30 2.05
CA GLU A 37 4.65 -5.43 3.32
C GLU A 37 3.70 -5.91 4.41
N SER A 38 4.17 -6.81 5.28
CA SER A 38 3.46 -7.18 6.51
C SER A 38 3.69 -6.12 7.59
N VAL A 39 3.32 -4.88 7.29
CA VAL A 39 3.57 -3.69 8.13
C VAL A 39 2.29 -2.87 8.25
N ALA A 40 2.08 -2.26 9.40
CA ALA A 40 1.04 -1.26 9.59
C ALA A 40 1.57 -0.02 10.30
N TYR A 41 1.03 1.13 9.92
CA TYR A 41 1.28 2.42 10.56
C TYR A 41 -0.04 2.99 11.06
N PHE A 42 -0.07 3.55 12.27
CA PHE A 42 -1.27 4.19 12.81
C PHE A 42 -0.98 5.12 14.00
N GLY A 43 -1.93 6.01 14.28
CA GLY A 43 -1.99 6.76 15.52
C GLY A 43 -2.54 5.90 16.65
N TYR A 44 -1.94 6.01 17.83
CA TYR A 44 -2.27 5.23 19.02
C TYR A 44 -2.42 6.15 20.25
N GLU A 45 -3.38 5.82 21.13
CA GLU A 45 -3.75 6.61 22.30
C GLU A 45 -3.55 5.90 23.65
N GLY A 46 -2.79 4.80 23.67
CA GLY A 46 -2.45 4.05 24.89
C GLY A 46 -0.95 3.88 25.14
N ASP A 47 -0.64 3.09 26.16
CA ASP A 47 0.71 2.65 26.45
C ASP A 47 1.19 1.61 25.43
N ILE A 48 2.42 1.75 24.98
CA ILE A 48 3.01 0.89 23.97
C ILE A 48 3.77 -0.25 24.67
N PRO A 49 3.39 -1.52 24.45
CA PRO A 49 4.13 -2.64 25.02
C PRO A 49 5.54 -2.70 24.41
N THR A 50 6.51 -3.16 25.20
CA THR A 50 7.85 -3.39 24.70
C THR A 50 7.86 -4.64 23.83
N HIS A 51 8.04 -4.46 22.53
CA HIS A 51 8.15 -5.56 21.56
C HIS A 51 9.08 -5.16 20.41
N THR A 52 9.87 -6.09 19.90
CA THR A 52 10.87 -5.82 18.84
C THR A 52 10.25 -5.42 17.50
N ASP A 53 9.02 -5.88 17.25
CA ASP A 53 8.27 -5.55 16.04
C ASP A 53 7.46 -4.25 16.14
N ILE A 54 7.43 -3.61 17.32
CA ILE A 54 6.77 -2.32 17.51
C ILE A 54 7.83 -1.22 17.53
N SER A 55 7.57 -0.12 16.84
CA SER A 55 8.41 1.08 16.90
C SER A 55 7.54 2.33 16.96
N VAL A 56 7.91 3.26 17.83
CA VAL A 56 7.42 4.64 17.76
C VAL A 56 8.15 5.34 16.62
N ILE A 57 7.39 5.98 15.75
CA ILE A 57 7.93 6.65 14.57
C ILE A 57 7.62 8.14 14.60
N THR A 58 8.32 8.89 13.76
CA THR A 58 8.07 10.32 13.60
C THR A 58 6.90 10.59 12.66
N GLN A 59 6.43 11.84 12.64
CA GLN A 59 5.46 12.30 11.64
C GLN A 59 6.03 12.21 10.21
N GLU A 60 7.33 12.40 10.04
CA GLU A 60 8.01 12.32 8.74
C GLU A 60 7.99 10.88 8.21
N ASP A 61 8.35 9.90 9.04
CA ASP A 61 8.29 8.48 8.65
C ASP A 61 6.88 8.05 8.22
N TYR A 62 5.87 8.53 8.94
CA TYR A 62 4.47 8.26 8.63
C TYR A 62 4.06 8.90 7.29
N GLN A 63 4.49 10.13 7.03
CA GLN A 63 4.18 10.83 5.79
C GLN A 63 4.84 10.14 4.59
N ILE A 64 6.08 9.67 4.75
CA ILE A 64 6.78 8.87 3.73
C ILE A 64 5.97 7.62 3.39
N ALA A 65 5.50 6.88 4.40
CA ALA A 65 4.68 5.69 4.18
C ALA A 65 3.35 6.01 3.47
N LEU A 66 2.69 7.12 3.85
CA LEU A 66 1.47 7.58 3.19
C LEU A 66 1.69 7.90 1.71
N ASP A 67 2.77 8.60 1.39
CA ASP A 67 3.07 9.01 0.02
C ASP A 67 3.48 7.80 -0.84
N GLN A 68 4.20 6.84 -0.26
CA GLN A 68 4.48 5.55 -0.91
C GLN A 68 3.20 4.79 -1.26
N ILE A 69 2.26 4.65 -0.32
CA ILE A 69 0.99 3.96 -0.56
C ILE A 69 0.17 4.66 -1.65
N LYS A 70 0.15 6.00 -1.66
CA LYS A 70 -0.53 6.76 -2.73
C LYS A 70 0.10 6.50 -4.10
N GLN A 71 1.43 6.53 -4.19
CA GLN A 71 2.14 6.24 -5.43
C GLN A 71 1.91 4.79 -5.89
N GLU A 72 1.91 3.83 -4.97
CA GLU A 72 1.56 2.44 -5.29
C GLU A 72 0.14 2.36 -5.85
N ALA A 73 -0.82 3.02 -5.22
CA ALA A 73 -2.22 3.04 -5.67
C ALA A 73 -2.39 3.63 -7.07
N GLU A 74 -1.65 4.69 -7.42
CA GLU A 74 -1.65 5.28 -8.76
C GLU A 74 -1.10 4.33 -9.83
N ASN A 75 -0.09 3.54 -9.44
CA ASN A 75 0.57 2.55 -10.29
C ASN A 75 -0.17 1.21 -10.38
N ILE A 76 -1.27 1.02 -9.65
CA ILE A 76 -2.14 -0.15 -9.83
C ILE A 76 -2.70 -0.11 -11.25
N MET A 77 -2.31 -1.11 -12.04
CA MET A 77 -2.89 -1.39 -13.34
C MET A 77 -4.32 -1.87 -13.10
N THR A 78 -5.30 -1.04 -13.43
CA THR A 78 -6.69 -1.48 -13.43
C THR A 78 -6.98 -2.20 -14.75
N PRO A 79 -7.98 -3.11 -14.80
CA PRO A 79 -8.39 -3.75 -16.05
C PRO A 79 -8.70 -2.73 -17.16
N GLU A 80 -9.27 -1.57 -16.81
CA GLU A 80 -9.55 -0.49 -17.76
C GLU A 80 -8.28 0.16 -18.31
N LYS A 81 -7.27 0.41 -17.45
CA LYS A 81 -5.96 0.91 -17.89
C LYS A 81 -5.26 -0.11 -18.79
N GLU A 82 -5.35 -1.40 -18.45
CA GLU A 82 -4.78 -2.47 -19.26
C GLU A 82 -5.45 -2.57 -20.63
N ILE A 83 -6.79 -2.53 -20.68
CA ILE A 83 -7.54 -2.51 -21.94
C ILE A 83 -7.17 -1.30 -22.79
N ALA A 84 -7.04 -0.11 -22.19
CA ALA A 84 -6.66 1.10 -22.92
C ALA A 84 -5.27 0.97 -23.55
N GLN A 85 -4.28 0.49 -22.80
CA GLN A 85 -2.92 0.26 -23.31
C GLN A 85 -2.87 -0.82 -24.39
N LEU A 86 -3.65 -1.90 -24.23
CA LEU A 86 -3.73 -2.95 -25.24
C LEU A 86 -4.37 -2.45 -26.54
N LYS A 87 -5.41 -1.62 -26.45
CA LYS A 87 -6.03 -0.98 -27.63
C LYS A 87 -5.04 -0.09 -28.36
N GLU A 88 -4.32 0.77 -27.65
CA GLU A 88 -3.30 1.63 -28.26
C GLU A 88 -2.23 0.83 -29.00
N LYS A 89 -1.77 -0.28 -28.41
CA LYS A 89 -0.82 -1.19 -29.08
C LYS A 89 -1.42 -1.85 -30.32
N VAL A 90 -2.68 -2.28 -30.27
CA VAL A 90 -3.38 -2.87 -31.42
C VAL A 90 -3.54 -1.84 -32.53
N ASP A 91 -3.94 -0.62 -32.21
CA ASP A 91 -4.11 0.46 -33.20
C ASP A 91 -2.77 0.83 -33.85
N ALA A 92 -1.69 0.90 -33.06
CA ALA A 92 -0.34 1.14 -33.58
C ALA A 92 0.10 0.00 -34.53
N GLN A 93 -0.15 -1.25 -34.17
CA GLN A 93 0.15 -2.40 -35.02
C GLN A 93 -0.67 -2.40 -36.31
N GLN A 94 -1.96 -2.07 -36.22
CA GLN A 94 -2.84 -2.00 -37.38
C GLN A 94 -2.42 -0.88 -38.35
N SER A 95 -1.99 0.27 -37.82
CA SER A 95 -1.42 1.36 -38.62
C SER A 95 -0.16 0.93 -39.39
N VAL A 96 0.75 0.19 -38.74
CA VAL A 96 1.93 -0.37 -39.40
C VAL A 96 1.54 -1.38 -40.50
N ILE A 97 0.58 -2.25 -40.23
CA ILE A 97 0.07 -3.23 -41.21
C ILE A 97 -0.51 -2.51 -42.43
N ASN A 98 -1.36 -1.51 -42.19
CA ASN A 98 -2.00 -0.73 -43.24
C ASN A 98 -0.96 0.00 -44.11
N TYR A 99 0.04 0.62 -43.48
CA TYR A 99 1.17 1.23 -44.18
C TYR A 99 1.94 0.23 -45.07
N LEU A 100 2.21 -0.98 -44.56
CA LEU A 100 2.92 -2.03 -45.32
C LEU A 100 2.09 -2.61 -46.47
N LEU A 101 0.76 -2.64 -46.31
CA LEU A 101 -0.17 -3.15 -47.32
C LEU A 101 -0.68 -2.07 -48.29
N GLY A 102 -0.37 -0.79 -48.04
CA GLY A 102 -0.78 0.34 -48.87
C GLY A 102 -2.30 0.60 -48.87
N VAL A 103 -2.99 0.23 -47.78
CA VAL A 103 -4.44 0.42 -47.57
C VAL A 103 -4.72 1.37 -46.40
#